data_AF-A0A847I9M4-F1
#
_entry.id   AF-A0A847I9M4-F1
#
_cell.length_a   1.000
_cell.length_b   1.000
_cell.length_c   1.000
_cell.angle_alpha   90.00
_cell.angle_beta   90.00
_cell.angle_gamma   90.00
#
_symmetry.space_group_name_H-M   'P 1'
#
loop_
_entity.id
_entity.type
_entity.pdbx_description
1 polymer ?
#
loop_
_entity_poly.entity_id
_entity_poly.type
_entity_poly.pdbx_seq_one_letter_code
_entity_poly.pdbx_strand_id
1 'polypeptide(L)'
;MRTRELGPPGELSVVGGGVIGLTCALAAVDRGWRVRIFDAGPEGRAAHVAGGMLGCFAEGRPGEDKLLAISRDSVARWPALLERLADPSVQTATDALMIGATAADVDHLAAQVRFLLSEEPDDVDRLPAVTPAALRRAEPALVRGIAGGFRVIGEGSVDNRRLIAALESALDVSGADRVSARIDDLSEVPGDQILVAAGLGTRSLLPDIDLRGEKGEILRLRRTRWSVAPPAHVIRARWHGRAAYLVPRRDGIVLGATQYEAYDDTDRLPLAGGVADLLADAGELMPNLRTYELVEAGAGIRPSSPDGVPIVERVDARVTVAAGHGRNGIALAPWTAQRVLDLLTASADQPTTEPDPEPRSTPWN
;
A
#
# COMPACT_ATOMS: atom_id res chain seq x y z
N MET A 1 12.95 12.83 38.40
CA MET A 1 12.50 11.71 37.57
C MET A 1 13.67 11.33 36.67
N ARG A 2 14.31 10.17 36.89
CA ARG A 2 15.45 9.73 36.08
C ARG A 2 14.93 9.25 34.73
N THR A 3 15.35 9.91 33.66
CA THR A 3 15.29 9.40 32.29
C THR A 3 16.01 8.05 32.30
N ARG A 4 15.28 6.94 32.13
CA ARG A 4 15.91 5.63 31.93
C ARG A 4 16.59 5.68 30.57
N GLU A 5 17.92 5.64 30.55
CA GLU A 5 18.68 5.32 29.36
C GLU A 5 18.24 3.92 28.91
N LEU A 6 17.55 3.86 27.78
CA LEU A 6 17.37 2.64 27.02
C LEU A 6 18.78 2.12 26.70
N GLY A 7 19.04 0.83 26.92
CA GLY A 7 20.32 0.22 26.54
C GLY A 7 20.63 0.45 25.06
N PRO A 8 21.90 0.30 24.64
CA PRO A 8 22.27 0.50 23.24
C PRO A 8 21.41 -0.40 22.34
N PRO A 9 20.94 0.10 21.18
CA PRO A 9 20.10 -0.69 20.28
C PRO A 9 20.80 -2.00 19.86
N GLY A 10 20.03 -3.09 19.87
CA GLY A 10 20.51 -4.45 19.58
C GLY A 10 20.56 -4.79 18.09
N GLU A 11 20.67 -6.08 17.79
CA GLU A 11 20.57 -6.61 16.42
C GLU A 11 19.13 -6.98 16.07
N LEU A 12 18.64 -6.50 14.92
CA LEU A 12 17.34 -6.85 14.36
C LEU A 12 17.52 -7.63 13.05
N SER A 13 16.98 -8.84 13.01
CA SER A 13 16.83 -9.59 11.76
C SER A 13 15.44 -9.39 11.18
N VAL A 14 15.34 -9.05 9.90
CA VAL A 14 14.09 -8.89 9.17
C VAL A 14 13.96 -10.01 8.14
N VAL A 15 12.91 -10.81 8.24
CA VAL A 15 12.60 -11.87 7.28
C VAL A 15 11.53 -11.36 6.31
N GLY A 16 11.95 -11.07 5.07
CA GLY A 16 11.12 -10.50 4.00
C GLY A 16 11.57 -9.11 3.57
N GLY A 17 11.97 -8.98 2.31
CA GLY A 17 12.41 -7.75 1.63
C GLY A 17 11.31 -7.07 0.83
N GLY A 18 10.05 -7.20 1.25
CA GLY A 18 8.93 -6.42 0.70
C GLY A 18 8.92 -4.98 1.19
N VAL A 19 7.96 -4.18 0.73
CA VAL A 19 7.84 -2.76 1.14
C VAL A 19 7.75 -2.61 2.66
N ILE A 20 7.03 -3.52 3.34
CA ILE A 20 6.89 -3.50 4.80
C ILE A 20 8.23 -3.76 5.47
N GLY A 21 8.88 -4.89 5.18
CA GLY A 21 10.15 -5.26 5.80
C GLY A 21 11.25 -4.23 5.56
N LEU A 22 11.38 -3.73 4.32
CA LEU A 22 12.37 -2.70 3.99
C LEU A 22 12.10 -1.36 4.70
N THR A 23 10.84 -0.94 4.82
CA THR A 23 10.50 0.31 5.53
C THR A 23 10.75 0.18 7.04
N CYS A 24 10.37 -0.96 7.64
CA CYS A 24 10.66 -1.24 9.04
C CYS A 24 12.18 -1.33 9.31
N ALA A 25 12.93 -1.98 8.42
CA ALA A 25 14.38 -2.06 8.50
C ALA A 25 15.02 -0.67 8.49
N LEU A 26 14.60 0.20 7.57
CA LEU A 26 15.16 1.56 7.46
C LEU A 26 14.86 2.37 8.72
N ALA A 27 13.63 2.29 9.23
CA ALA A 27 13.24 2.96 10.46
C ALA A 27 14.02 2.44 11.69
N ALA A 28 14.31 1.14 11.74
CA ALA A 28 15.14 0.55 12.80
C ALA A 28 16.60 1.02 12.72
N VAL A 29 17.18 1.09 11.52
CA VAL A 29 18.53 1.66 11.32
C VAL A 29 18.57 3.13 11.76
N ASP A 30 17.55 3.92 11.43
CA ASP A 30 17.45 5.32 11.87
C ASP A 30 17.34 5.47 13.41
N ARG A 31 16.98 4.39 14.12
CA ARG A 31 17.00 4.29 15.60
C ARG A 31 18.23 3.60 16.16
N GLY A 32 19.24 3.34 15.32
CA GLY A 32 20.54 2.80 15.71
C GLY A 32 20.63 1.27 15.77
N TRP A 33 19.58 0.54 15.38
CA TRP A 33 19.65 -0.92 15.32
C TRP A 33 20.62 -1.40 14.24
N ARG A 34 21.36 -2.47 14.54
CA ARG A 34 22.10 -3.19 13.51
C ARG A 34 21.13 -4.13 12.80
N VAL A 35 20.86 -3.88 11.52
CA VAL A 35 19.82 -4.60 10.78
C VAL A 35 20.42 -5.59 9.79
N ARG A 36 19.90 -6.81 9.78
CA ARG A 36 20.11 -7.81 8.74
C ARG A 36 18.78 -8.19 8.11
N ILE A 37 18.71 -8.25 6.78
CA ILE A 37 17.49 -8.54 6.02
C ILE A 37 17.70 -9.84 5.24
N PHE A 38 16.80 -10.80 5.41
CA PHE A 38 16.78 -12.06 4.67
C PHE A 38 15.62 -12.03 3.68
N ASP A 39 15.91 -12.20 2.39
CA ASP A 39 14.88 -12.25 1.35
C ASP A 39 15.27 -13.20 0.21
N ALA A 40 14.28 -13.95 -0.30
CA ALA A 40 14.49 -14.97 -1.35
C ALA A 40 14.46 -14.41 -2.78
N GLY A 41 14.22 -13.13 -2.97
CA GLY A 41 14.16 -12.45 -4.25
C GLY A 41 12.84 -11.70 -4.52
N PRO A 42 12.75 -11.02 -5.69
CA PRO A 42 11.57 -10.24 -6.07
C PRO A 42 10.38 -11.08 -6.55
N GLU A 43 10.59 -12.36 -6.84
CA GLU A 43 9.55 -13.25 -7.36
C GLU A 43 8.40 -13.40 -6.36
N GLY A 44 7.17 -13.15 -6.82
CA GLY A 44 5.98 -13.24 -5.96
C GLY A 44 5.75 -12.08 -5.00
N ARG A 45 6.61 -11.04 -4.98
CA ARG A 45 6.39 -9.87 -4.13
C ARG A 45 5.16 -9.08 -4.59
N ALA A 46 4.11 -9.06 -3.77
CA ALA A 46 2.89 -8.27 -4.03
C ALA A 46 3.18 -6.78 -4.32
N ALA A 47 4.13 -6.20 -3.57
CA ALA A 47 4.54 -4.80 -3.73
C ALA A 47 5.12 -4.48 -5.13
N HIS A 48 5.69 -5.46 -5.84
CA HIS A 48 6.24 -5.27 -7.19
C HIS A 48 5.14 -5.09 -8.25
N VAL A 49 3.96 -5.67 -8.01
CA VAL A 49 2.79 -5.57 -8.89
C VAL A 49 1.92 -4.37 -8.50
N ALA A 50 1.86 -4.00 -7.23
CA ALA A 50 0.95 -2.99 -6.68
C ALA A 50 0.88 -1.66 -7.46
N GLY A 51 -0.29 -1.00 -7.37
CA GLY A 51 -0.57 0.28 -8.01
C GLY A 51 0.14 1.48 -7.39
N GLY A 52 0.60 1.38 -6.14
CA GLY A 52 1.36 2.44 -5.46
C GLY A 52 0.55 3.65 -5.04
N MET A 53 -0.76 3.53 -4.89
CA MET A 53 -1.61 4.61 -4.37
C MET A 53 -1.41 4.76 -2.86
N LEU A 54 -1.45 6.01 -2.38
CA LEU A 54 -1.37 6.36 -0.96
C LEU A 54 -2.77 6.69 -0.44
N GLY A 55 -3.67 5.71 -0.52
CA GLY A 55 -5.08 5.90 -0.20
C GLY A 55 -5.40 5.72 1.28
N CYS A 56 -6.18 6.64 1.86
CA CYS A 56 -6.90 6.43 3.11
C CYS A 56 -8.40 6.70 2.92
N PHE A 57 -8.80 7.95 2.68
CA PHE A 57 -10.17 8.36 2.38
C PHE A 57 -10.69 7.71 1.10
N ALA A 58 -9.90 7.71 0.04
CA ALA A 58 -10.37 7.15 -1.22
C ALA A 58 -10.59 5.63 -1.14
N GLU A 59 -10.00 4.94 -0.15
CA GLU A 59 -10.11 3.50 0.06
C GLU A 59 -11.06 3.07 1.17
N GLY A 60 -11.37 3.97 2.11
CA GLY A 60 -12.17 3.67 3.28
C GLY A 60 -13.63 3.37 2.92
N ARG A 61 -14.15 2.29 3.50
CA ARG A 61 -15.54 1.87 3.35
C ARG A 61 -16.24 1.87 4.71
N PRO A 62 -17.57 2.03 4.75
CA PRO A 62 -18.35 1.83 5.97
C PRO A 62 -18.02 0.47 6.62
N GLY A 63 -17.70 0.48 7.92
CA GLY A 63 -17.30 -0.69 8.70
C GLY A 63 -15.79 -0.99 8.71
N GLU A 64 -14.96 -0.19 8.01
CA GLU A 64 -13.49 -0.30 8.04
C GLU A 64 -12.85 0.77 8.95
N ASP A 65 -13.52 1.20 10.03
CA ASP A 65 -13.14 2.37 10.84
C ASP A 65 -11.72 2.28 11.42
N LYS A 66 -11.35 1.09 11.92
CA LYS A 66 -9.98 0.81 12.41
C LYS A 66 -8.93 0.96 11.29
N LEU A 67 -9.21 0.42 10.11
CA LEU A 67 -8.31 0.52 8.97
C LEU A 67 -8.21 1.96 8.46
N LEU A 68 -9.30 2.73 8.50
CA LEU A 68 -9.31 4.13 8.13
C LEU A 68 -8.39 4.95 9.03
N ALA A 69 -8.51 4.80 10.36
CA ALA A 69 -7.65 5.48 11.32
C ALA A 69 -6.16 5.15 11.11
N ILE A 70 -5.83 3.86 10.94
CA ILE A 70 -4.46 3.40 10.63
C ILE A 70 -3.95 3.99 9.31
N SER A 71 -4.77 3.94 8.25
CA SER A 71 -4.39 4.45 6.93
C SER A 71 -4.14 5.95 6.96
N ARG A 72 -4.96 6.71 7.70
CA ARG A 72 -4.81 8.16 7.84
C ARG A 72 -3.50 8.53 8.53
N ASP A 73 -3.18 7.89 9.66
CA ASP A 73 -1.90 8.11 10.35
C ASP A 73 -0.72 7.73 9.44
N SER A 74 -0.82 6.61 8.71
CA SER A 74 0.22 6.21 7.78
C SER A 74 0.43 7.21 6.64
N VAL A 75 -0.65 7.68 6.00
CA VAL A 75 -0.62 8.68 4.92
C VAL A 75 0.03 9.99 5.41
N ALA A 76 -0.27 10.43 6.63
CA ALA A 76 0.33 11.63 7.21
C ALA A 76 1.86 11.53 7.39
N ARG A 77 2.42 10.31 7.49
CA ARG A 77 3.87 10.05 7.67
C ARG A 77 4.65 9.92 6.37
N TRP A 78 3.97 9.77 5.23
CA TRP A 78 4.63 9.61 3.92
C TRP A 78 5.58 10.75 3.53
N PRO A 79 5.27 12.04 3.77
CA PRO A 79 6.20 13.13 3.46
C PRO A 79 7.58 12.94 4.10
N ALA A 80 7.64 12.52 5.36
CA ALA A 80 8.90 12.27 6.07
C ALA A 80 9.67 11.07 5.48
N LEU A 81 8.97 10.00 5.06
CA LEU A 81 9.61 8.87 4.38
C LEU A 81 10.16 9.30 3.01
N LEU A 82 9.42 10.07 2.22
CA LEU A 82 9.88 10.57 0.93
C LEU A 82 11.12 11.48 1.08
N GLU A 83 11.11 12.35 2.09
CA GLU A 83 12.27 13.17 2.44
C GLU A 83 13.48 12.30 2.82
N ARG A 84 13.28 11.28 3.66
CA ARG A 84 14.33 10.34 4.09
C ARG A 84 14.94 9.55 2.93
N LEU A 85 14.16 9.22 1.90
CA LEU A 85 14.63 8.54 0.69
C LEU A 85 15.39 9.48 -0.25
N ALA A 86 15.12 10.79 -0.19
CA ALA A 86 15.76 11.83 -1.01
C ALA A 86 15.76 11.56 -2.54
N ASP A 87 14.81 10.75 -3.03
CA ASP A 87 14.58 10.51 -4.45
C ASP A 87 13.20 11.07 -4.87
N PRO A 88 13.16 12.27 -5.48
CA PRO A 88 11.89 12.88 -5.90
C PRO A 88 11.17 12.06 -6.99
N SER A 89 11.87 11.10 -7.61
CA SER A 89 11.32 10.25 -8.65
C SER A 89 10.47 9.10 -8.13
N VAL A 90 10.44 8.90 -6.80
CA VAL A 90 9.55 7.95 -6.11
C VAL A 90 8.11 8.47 -6.10
N GLN A 91 7.89 9.75 -5.83
CA GLN A 91 6.54 10.33 -5.82
C GLN A 91 6.05 10.60 -7.25
N THR A 92 4.84 10.16 -7.56
CA THR A 92 4.25 10.23 -8.92
C THR A 92 3.01 11.11 -9.01
N ALA A 93 2.29 11.26 -7.91
CA ALA A 93 1.22 12.23 -7.73
C ALA A 93 1.17 12.64 -6.26
N THR A 94 0.65 13.84 -5.97
CA THR A 94 0.43 14.32 -4.60
C THR A 94 -1.02 14.11 -4.14
N ASP A 95 -1.95 14.05 -5.10
CA ASP A 95 -3.39 14.05 -4.86
C ASP A 95 -4.10 13.01 -5.75
N ALA A 96 -5.34 12.69 -5.38
CA ALA A 96 -6.26 11.88 -6.18
C ALA A 96 -7.53 12.64 -6.55
N LEU A 97 -8.25 12.10 -7.54
CA LEU A 97 -9.60 12.49 -7.93
C LEU A 97 -10.51 11.27 -7.85
N MET A 98 -11.49 11.30 -6.95
CA MET A 98 -12.62 10.36 -6.96
C MET A 98 -13.68 10.89 -7.90
N ILE A 99 -13.99 10.18 -8.99
CA ILE A 99 -14.90 10.67 -10.03
C ILE A 99 -16.03 9.69 -10.32
N GLY A 100 -17.24 10.21 -10.53
CA GLY A 100 -18.41 9.44 -10.92
C GLY A 100 -18.77 9.65 -12.38
N ALA A 101 -19.00 8.57 -13.13
CA ALA A 101 -19.46 8.64 -14.50
C ALA A 101 -20.85 9.30 -14.60
N THR A 102 -21.75 8.88 -13.72
CA THR A 102 -23.16 9.33 -13.68
C THR A 102 -23.47 10.09 -12.39
N ALA A 103 -24.63 10.75 -12.33
CA ALA A 103 -25.12 11.37 -11.09
C ALA A 103 -25.25 10.35 -9.94
N ALA A 104 -25.73 9.13 -10.23
CA ALA A 104 -25.82 8.06 -9.24
C ALA A 104 -24.45 7.63 -8.70
N ASP A 105 -23.42 7.62 -9.55
CA ASP A 105 -22.05 7.35 -9.11
C ASP A 105 -21.50 8.46 -8.22
N VAL A 106 -21.82 9.72 -8.53
CA VAL A 106 -21.45 10.87 -7.68
C VAL A 106 -22.18 10.80 -6.33
N ASP A 107 -23.45 10.44 -6.30
CA ASP A 107 -24.21 10.28 -5.05
C ASP A 107 -23.63 9.16 -4.17
N HIS A 108 -23.17 8.07 -4.78
CA HIS A 108 -22.45 7.01 -4.08
C HIS A 108 -21.14 7.51 -3.47
N LEU A 109 -20.32 8.24 -4.24
CA LEU A 109 -19.08 8.86 -3.73
C LEU A 109 -19.39 9.87 -2.62
N ALA A 110 -20.48 10.63 -2.73
CA ALA A 110 -20.90 11.56 -1.69
C ALA A 110 -21.32 10.84 -0.41
N ALA A 111 -21.93 9.66 -0.50
CA ALA A 111 -22.22 8.83 0.66
C ALA A 111 -20.95 8.32 1.35
N GLN A 112 -19.96 7.88 0.56
CA GLN A 112 -18.64 7.51 1.08
C GLN A 112 -17.98 8.69 1.81
N VAL A 113 -17.95 9.88 1.19
CA VAL A 113 -17.39 11.09 1.80
C VAL A 113 -18.13 11.47 3.09
N ARG A 114 -19.46 11.37 3.13
CA ARG A 114 -20.23 11.64 4.35
C ARG A 114 -19.87 10.71 5.50
N PHE A 115 -19.66 9.42 5.21
CA PHE A 115 -19.17 8.47 6.21
C PHE A 115 -17.76 8.83 6.69
N LEU A 116 -16.84 9.11 5.77
CA LEU A 116 -15.46 9.47 6.15
C LEU A 116 -15.43 10.73 7.04
N LEU A 117 -16.26 11.72 6.74
CA LEU A 117 -16.38 12.95 7.53
C LEU A 117 -17.19 12.77 8.82
N SER A 118 -17.95 11.69 9.00
CA SER A 118 -18.56 11.39 10.30
C SER A 118 -17.53 10.85 11.30
N GLU A 119 -16.55 10.09 10.80
CA GLU A 119 -15.44 9.58 11.61
C GLU A 119 -14.35 10.65 11.79
N GLU A 120 -14.08 11.45 10.76
CA GLU A 120 -12.98 12.42 10.73
C GLU A 120 -13.45 13.80 10.23
N PRO A 121 -14.20 14.57 11.05
CA PRO A 121 -14.81 15.83 10.64
C PRO A 121 -13.79 16.92 10.27
N ASP A 122 -12.57 16.85 10.81
CA ASP A 122 -11.51 17.83 10.58
C ASP A 122 -10.87 17.73 9.17
N ASP A 123 -11.15 16.66 8.42
CA ASP A 123 -10.57 16.43 7.08
C ASP A 123 -11.46 16.95 5.93
N VAL A 124 -12.51 17.72 6.21
CA VAL A 124 -13.43 18.28 5.20
C VAL A 124 -12.71 19.05 4.07
N ASP A 125 -11.67 19.81 4.41
CA ASP A 125 -10.91 20.62 3.46
C ASP A 125 -10.03 19.76 2.53
N ARG A 126 -9.81 18.48 2.87
CA ARG A 126 -9.07 17.53 2.03
C ARG A 126 -9.94 16.86 0.98
N LEU A 127 -11.26 16.98 1.10
CA LEU A 127 -12.25 16.34 0.24
C LEU A 127 -13.16 17.33 -0.50
N PRO A 128 -12.64 18.40 -1.15
CA PRO A 128 -13.52 19.35 -1.83
C PRO A 128 -14.20 18.71 -3.04
N ALA A 129 -15.50 18.96 -3.17
CA ALA A 129 -16.27 18.56 -4.34
C ALA A 129 -15.71 19.21 -5.62
N VAL A 130 -15.61 18.44 -6.70
CA VAL A 130 -15.13 18.90 -7.99
C VAL A 130 -16.22 18.86 -9.04
N THR A 131 -16.44 20.00 -9.68
CA THR A 131 -17.39 20.12 -10.79
C THR A 131 -16.80 19.54 -12.07
N PRO A 132 -17.64 19.15 -13.05
CA PRO A 132 -17.16 18.73 -14.37
C PRO A 132 -16.25 19.77 -15.05
N ALA A 133 -16.48 21.06 -14.82
CA ALA A 133 -15.63 22.12 -15.35
C ALA A 133 -14.26 22.16 -14.67
N ALA A 134 -14.20 21.95 -13.35
CA ALA A 134 -12.94 21.83 -12.62
C ALA A 134 -12.16 20.58 -13.05
N LEU A 135 -12.82 19.43 -13.18
CA LEU A 135 -12.22 18.19 -13.67
C LEU A 135 -11.60 18.35 -15.07
N ARG A 136 -12.30 19.00 -16.00
CA ARG A 136 -11.76 19.27 -17.34
C ARG A 136 -10.54 20.19 -17.35
N ARG A 137 -10.43 21.10 -16.38
CA ARG A 137 -9.25 21.96 -16.24
C ARG A 137 -8.08 21.20 -15.63
N ALA A 138 -8.34 20.36 -14.63
CA ALA A 138 -7.33 19.57 -13.95
C ALA A 138 -6.78 18.45 -14.85
N GLU A 139 -7.67 17.75 -15.55
CA GLU A 139 -7.35 16.56 -16.34
C GLU A 139 -8.02 16.63 -17.73
N PRO A 140 -7.48 17.43 -18.68
CA PRO A 140 -8.11 17.67 -19.98
C PRO A 140 -8.22 16.42 -20.87
N ALA A 141 -7.44 15.38 -20.58
CA ALA A 141 -7.44 14.12 -21.33
C ALA A 141 -8.60 13.18 -20.93
N LEU A 142 -9.29 13.44 -19.81
CA LEU A 142 -10.47 12.67 -19.42
C LEU A 142 -11.62 12.88 -20.42
N VAL A 143 -12.45 11.85 -20.54
CA VAL A 143 -13.65 11.88 -21.38
C VAL A 143 -14.63 12.96 -20.92
N ARG A 144 -15.38 13.50 -21.88
CA ARG A 144 -16.46 14.43 -21.60
C ARG A 144 -17.65 13.67 -21.01
N GLY A 145 -18.41 14.32 -20.13
CA GLY A 145 -19.63 13.74 -19.56
C GLY A 145 -19.48 13.13 -18.18
N ILE A 146 -18.29 13.18 -17.57
CA ILE A 146 -18.12 12.87 -16.14
C ILE A 146 -19.01 13.81 -15.32
N ALA A 147 -19.84 13.25 -14.44
CA ALA A 147 -20.86 13.99 -13.69
C ALA A 147 -20.27 14.85 -12.56
N GLY A 148 -19.11 14.48 -12.02
CA GLY A 148 -18.43 15.21 -10.95
C GLY A 148 -17.66 14.26 -10.04
N GLY A 149 -17.35 14.73 -8.82
CA GLY A 149 -16.68 13.90 -7.82
C GLY A 149 -16.06 14.73 -6.70
N PHE A 150 -14.95 14.24 -6.15
CA PHE A 150 -14.20 14.87 -5.08
C PHE A 150 -12.69 14.83 -5.38
N ARG A 151 -11.96 15.88 -5.05
CA ARG A 151 -10.50 15.83 -4.97
C ARG A 151 -10.12 15.30 -3.60
N VAL A 152 -9.09 14.47 -3.53
CA VAL A 152 -8.55 13.94 -2.28
C VAL A 152 -7.13 14.45 -2.13
N ILE A 153 -6.98 15.48 -1.29
CA ILE A 153 -5.73 16.22 -1.13
C ILE A 153 -4.79 15.44 -0.20
N GLY A 154 -3.54 15.27 -0.65
CA GLY A 154 -2.51 14.51 0.06
C GLY A 154 -2.58 12.99 -0.14
N GLU A 155 -3.52 12.47 -0.93
CA GLU A 155 -3.60 11.05 -1.28
C GLU A 155 -3.15 10.80 -2.72
N GLY A 156 -1.86 10.97 -2.93
CA GLY A 156 -1.24 10.76 -4.24
C GLY A 156 -0.83 9.31 -4.49
N SER A 157 0.31 9.17 -5.16
CA SER A 157 0.89 7.86 -5.46
C SER A 157 2.40 7.90 -5.52
N VAL A 158 3.00 6.72 -5.39
CA VAL A 158 4.42 6.45 -5.60
C VAL A 158 4.62 5.43 -6.72
N ASP A 159 5.78 5.49 -7.38
CA ASP A 159 6.24 4.38 -8.20
C ASP A 159 6.72 3.27 -7.28
N ASN A 160 5.91 2.22 -7.18
CA ASN A 160 6.15 1.08 -6.30
C ASN A 160 7.50 0.38 -6.53
N ARG A 161 8.02 0.35 -7.77
CA ARG A 161 9.30 -0.30 -8.07
C ARG A 161 10.46 0.61 -7.68
N ARG A 162 10.34 1.90 -7.95
CA ARG A 162 11.35 2.89 -7.52
C ARG A 162 11.38 3.04 -6.01
N LEU A 163 10.23 2.95 -5.33
CA LEU A 163 10.16 2.93 -3.87
C LEU A 163 11.00 1.80 -3.29
N ILE A 164 10.82 0.56 -3.78
CA ILE A 164 11.60 -0.59 -3.33
C ILE A 164 13.10 -0.35 -3.58
N ALA A 165 13.47 0.09 -4.78
CA ALA A 165 14.87 0.39 -5.11
C ALA A 165 15.47 1.50 -4.23
N ALA A 166 14.70 2.54 -3.91
CA ALA A 166 15.13 3.64 -3.06
C ALA A 166 15.29 3.19 -1.59
N LEU A 167 14.36 2.37 -1.08
CA LEU A 167 14.49 1.76 0.25
C LEU A 167 15.73 0.88 0.34
N GLU A 168 15.94 0.02 -0.65
CA GLU A 168 17.12 -0.84 -0.76
C GLU A 168 18.40 -0.02 -0.79
N SER A 169 18.47 1.02 -1.64
CA SER A 169 19.63 1.91 -1.70
C SER A 169 19.87 2.68 -0.39
N ALA A 170 18.81 3.12 0.29
CA ALA A 170 18.93 3.83 1.57
C ALA A 170 19.46 2.91 2.68
N LEU A 171 19.04 1.64 2.68
CA LEU A 171 19.54 0.60 3.58
C LEU A 171 21.01 0.26 3.31
N ASP A 172 21.40 0.13 2.05
CA ASP A 172 22.79 -0.15 1.65
C ASP A 172 23.71 0.99 2.12
N VAL A 173 23.31 2.26 1.91
CA VAL A 173 24.05 3.45 2.40
C VAL A 173 24.13 3.50 3.92
N SER A 174 23.09 3.02 4.61
CA SER A 174 23.05 3.02 6.08
C SER A 174 23.72 1.79 6.70
N GLY A 175 24.33 0.91 5.88
CA GLY A 175 25.13 -0.23 6.34
C GLY A 175 24.33 -1.44 6.80
N ALA A 176 23.06 -1.57 6.39
CA ALA A 176 22.28 -2.78 6.66
C ALA A 176 22.81 -3.98 5.86
N ASP A 177 22.82 -5.16 6.46
CA ASP A 177 23.26 -6.39 5.80
C ASP A 177 22.08 -7.03 5.07
N ARG A 178 22.19 -7.26 3.76
CA ARG A 178 21.13 -7.87 2.94
C ARG A 178 21.59 -9.22 2.43
N VAL A 179 20.92 -10.27 2.91
CA VAL A 179 21.21 -11.66 2.59
C VAL A 179 20.14 -12.21 1.65
N SER A 180 20.56 -12.62 0.46
CA SER A 180 19.70 -13.33 -0.49
C SER A 180 19.52 -14.78 -0.03
N ALA A 181 18.52 -15.02 0.81
CA ALA A 181 18.22 -16.34 1.37
C ALA A 181 16.72 -16.50 1.67
N ARG A 182 16.23 -17.72 1.46
CA ARG A 182 14.92 -18.15 1.96
C ARG A 182 15.09 -18.64 3.40
N ILE A 183 14.21 -18.19 4.28
CA ILE A 183 14.11 -18.68 5.65
C ILE A 183 12.91 -19.62 5.71
N ASP A 184 13.13 -20.83 6.19
CA ASP A 184 12.09 -21.84 6.42
C ASP A 184 11.92 -22.16 7.92
N ASP A 185 12.89 -21.77 8.76
CA ASP A 185 12.84 -21.89 10.23
C ASP A 185 13.38 -20.62 10.90
N LEU A 186 12.59 -20.04 11.81
CA LEU A 186 12.99 -18.84 12.57
C LEU A 186 14.09 -19.13 13.60
N SER A 187 14.28 -20.39 14.02
CA SER A 187 15.31 -20.77 14.98
C SER A 187 16.73 -20.53 14.46
N GLU A 188 16.91 -20.56 13.14
CA GLU A 188 18.18 -20.36 12.44
C GLU A 188 18.50 -18.87 12.21
N VAL A 189 17.52 -17.99 12.42
CA VAL A 189 17.68 -16.55 12.18
C VAL A 189 18.47 -15.93 13.34
N PRO A 190 19.59 -15.22 13.10
CA PRO A 190 20.39 -14.59 14.15
C PRO A 190 19.74 -13.30 14.69
N GLY A 191 20.37 -12.67 15.70
CA GLY A 191 19.99 -11.35 16.22
C GLY A 191 19.11 -11.38 17.47
N ASP A 192 19.05 -10.26 18.18
CA ASP A 192 18.33 -10.14 19.47
C ASP A 192 16.82 -10.09 19.28
N GLN A 193 16.37 -9.57 18.14
CA GLN A 193 14.97 -9.49 17.74
C GLN A 193 14.80 -9.93 16.29
N ILE A 194 13.64 -10.50 15.97
CA ILE A 194 13.26 -10.95 14.63
C ILE A 194 11.95 -10.26 14.24
N LEU A 195 11.93 -9.61 13.09
CA LEU A 195 10.72 -9.13 12.42
C LEU A 195 10.37 -10.07 11.27
N VAL A 196 9.21 -10.72 11.34
CA VAL A 196 8.65 -11.49 10.22
C VAL A 196 7.75 -10.58 9.38
N ALA A 197 8.21 -10.21 8.19
CA ALA A 197 7.51 -9.38 7.21
C ALA A 197 7.46 -10.08 5.83
N ALA A 198 7.28 -11.41 5.83
CA ALA A 198 7.45 -12.29 4.68
C ALA A 198 6.21 -12.41 3.77
N GLY A 199 5.26 -11.46 3.84
CA GLY A 199 4.01 -11.52 3.09
C GLY A 199 3.25 -12.82 3.38
N LEU A 200 2.83 -13.56 2.34
CA LEU A 200 2.16 -14.86 2.49
C LEU A 200 3.08 -15.96 3.05
N GLY A 201 4.40 -15.82 2.87
CA GLY A 201 5.39 -16.73 3.47
C GLY A 201 5.35 -16.74 5.00
N THR A 202 4.74 -15.73 5.62
CA THR A 202 4.50 -15.67 7.06
C THR A 202 3.73 -16.89 7.56
N ARG A 203 2.77 -17.44 6.79
CA ARG A 203 1.99 -18.63 7.19
C ARG A 203 2.86 -19.86 7.47
N SER A 204 3.94 -20.02 6.71
CA SER A 204 4.85 -21.16 6.88
C SER A 204 5.77 -20.98 8.08
N LEU A 205 6.12 -19.73 8.41
CA LEU A 205 7.01 -19.39 9.53
C LEU A 205 6.25 -19.27 10.85
N LEU A 206 5.00 -18.84 10.81
CA LEU A 206 4.13 -18.56 11.94
C LEU A 206 2.71 -19.10 11.63
N PRO A 207 2.44 -20.40 11.83
CA PRO A 207 1.18 -21.03 11.43
C PRO A 207 -0.08 -20.49 12.11
N ASP A 208 0.06 -19.88 13.29
CA ASP A 208 -1.06 -19.28 14.03
C ASP A 208 -1.48 -17.91 13.44
N ILE A 209 -0.70 -17.35 12.51
CA ILE A 209 -1.02 -16.09 11.83
C ILE A 209 -1.85 -16.39 10.58
N ASP A 210 -3.17 -16.21 10.71
CA ASP A 210 -4.11 -16.44 9.62
C ASP A 210 -4.04 -15.32 8.57
N LEU A 211 -3.76 -15.71 7.32
CA LEU A 211 -3.66 -14.82 6.16
C LEU A 211 -4.35 -15.48 4.98
N ARG A 212 -5.00 -14.71 4.10
CA ARG A 212 -5.44 -15.16 2.75
C ARG A 212 -4.76 -14.40 1.63
N GLY A 213 -4.71 -15.06 0.47
CA GLY A 213 -4.19 -14.49 -0.75
C GLY A 213 -5.33 -13.91 -1.58
N GLU A 214 -5.28 -12.61 -1.86
CA GLU A 214 -6.24 -11.96 -2.78
C GLU A 214 -5.55 -11.60 -4.08
N LYS A 215 -6.08 -12.09 -5.22
CA LYS A 215 -5.51 -11.81 -6.52
C LYS A 215 -5.93 -10.42 -6.99
N GLY A 216 -4.94 -9.60 -7.35
CA GLY A 216 -5.15 -8.33 -8.01
C GLY A 216 -4.38 -8.27 -9.33
N GLU A 217 -5.09 -7.96 -10.41
CA GLU A 217 -4.48 -7.81 -11.73
C GLU A 217 -4.26 -6.34 -12.05
N ILE A 218 -3.16 -6.07 -12.75
CA ILE A 218 -2.74 -4.72 -13.09
C ILE A 218 -2.17 -4.71 -14.50
N LEU A 219 -2.38 -3.60 -15.21
CA LEU A 219 -1.74 -3.34 -16.49
C LEU A 219 -0.80 -2.15 -16.35
N ARG A 220 0.33 -2.18 -17.06
CA ARG A 220 1.22 -1.04 -17.19
C ARG A 220 1.24 -0.62 -18.64
N LEU A 221 0.90 0.64 -18.87
CA LEU A 221 0.96 1.25 -20.18
C LEU A 221 2.11 2.24 -20.23
N ARG A 222 2.90 2.22 -21.30
CA ARG A 222 3.98 3.17 -21.54
C ARG A 222 3.56 4.19 -22.58
N ARG A 223 3.91 5.45 -22.30
CA ARG A 223 3.64 6.57 -23.20
C ARG A 223 4.48 6.42 -24.48
N THR A 224 3.86 6.63 -25.63
CA THR A 224 4.57 6.77 -26.92
C THR A 224 4.84 8.24 -27.23
N ARG A 225 5.68 8.54 -28.23
CA ARG A 225 5.93 9.93 -28.67
C ARG A 225 4.68 10.68 -29.15
N TRP A 226 3.61 9.96 -29.47
CA TRP A 226 2.33 10.48 -29.95
C TRP A 226 1.25 10.58 -28.87
N SER A 227 1.53 10.02 -27.70
CA SER A 227 0.58 9.98 -26.60
C SER A 227 0.50 11.32 -25.88
N VAL A 228 -0.67 11.67 -25.38
CA VAL A 228 -0.81 12.77 -24.40
C VAL A 228 -0.05 12.45 -23.11
N ALA A 229 0.14 13.44 -22.25
CA ALA A 229 0.72 13.20 -20.93
C ALA A 229 -0.24 12.34 -20.06
N PRO A 230 0.28 11.51 -19.15
CA PRO A 230 -0.55 10.85 -18.14
C PRO A 230 -1.26 11.89 -17.25
N PRO A 231 -2.30 11.49 -16.50
CA PRO A 231 -2.96 12.41 -15.58
C PRO A 231 -1.99 12.96 -14.54
N ALA A 232 -2.25 14.16 -14.03
CA ALA A 232 -1.47 14.75 -12.94
C ALA A 232 -1.87 14.16 -11.57
N HIS A 233 -3.11 13.68 -11.46
CA HIS A 233 -3.67 13.08 -10.25
C HIS A 233 -3.83 11.57 -10.40
N VAL A 234 -3.89 10.85 -9.29
CA VAL A 234 -4.46 9.49 -9.29
C VAL A 234 -5.94 9.60 -9.63
N ILE A 235 -6.40 8.93 -10.68
CA ILE A 235 -7.83 8.90 -11.02
C ILE A 235 -8.43 7.66 -10.40
N ARG A 236 -9.49 7.82 -9.61
CA ARG A 236 -10.31 6.72 -9.07
C ARG A 236 -11.74 6.93 -9.50
N ALA A 237 -12.11 6.23 -10.56
CA ALA A 237 -13.41 6.33 -11.17
C ALA A 237 -14.34 5.25 -10.66
N ARG A 238 -15.59 5.64 -10.43
CA ARG A 238 -16.72 4.73 -10.47
C ARG A 238 -17.32 4.82 -11.88
N TRP A 239 -17.07 3.79 -12.69
CA TRP A 239 -17.34 3.73 -14.12
C TRP A 239 -18.22 2.53 -14.42
N HIS A 240 -19.42 2.75 -14.99
CA HIS A 240 -20.43 1.69 -15.21
C HIS A 240 -20.72 0.86 -13.95
N GLY A 241 -20.73 1.50 -12.77
CA GLY A 241 -20.91 0.84 -11.48
C GLY A 241 -19.71 0.03 -10.97
N ARG A 242 -18.60 -0.01 -11.71
CA ARG A 242 -17.34 -0.68 -11.34
C ARG A 242 -16.31 0.34 -10.87
N ALA A 243 -15.33 -0.11 -10.09
CA ALA A 243 -14.18 0.71 -9.73
C ALA A 243 -13.09 0.57 -10.80
N ALA A 244 -12.54 1.69 -11.26
CA ALA A 244 -11.38 1.73 -12.14
C ALA A 244 -10.40 2.78 -11.61
N TYR A 245 -9.11 2.48 -11.61
CA TYR A 245 -8.10 3.48 -11.27
C TYR A 245 -7.02 3.63 -12.35
N LEU A 246 -6.56 4.87 -12.50
CA LEU A 246 -5.46 5.27 -13.34
C LEU A 246 -4.39 5.93 -12.46
N VAL A 247 -3.26 5.26 -12.27
CA VAL A 247 -2.17 5.78 -11.43
C VAL A 247 -1.04 6.28 -12.32
N PRO A 248 -0.74 7.58 -12.32
CA PRO A 248 0.31 8.11 -13.18
C PRO A 248 1.68 7.55 -12.83
N ARG A 249 2.53 7.48 -13.86
CA ARG A 249 3.96 7.20 -13.77
C ARG A 249 4.71 8.20 -14.63
N ARG A 250 6.00 8.38 -14.36
CA ARG A 250 6.86 9.27 -15.16
C ARG A 250 6.77 8.98 -16.66
N ASP A 251 6.81 7.70 -17.03
CA ASP A 251 6.86 7.26 -18.43
C ASP A 251 5.56 6.61 -18.91
N GLY A 252 4.47 6.72 -18.15
CA GLY A 252 3.28 5.95 -18.45
C GLY A 252 2.19 6.02 -17.39
N ILE A 253 1.44 4.94 -17.29
CA ILE A 253 0.33 4.82 -16.35
C ILE A 253 0.16 3.36 -15.92
N VAL A 254 -0.32 3.17 -14.70
CA VAL A 254 -0.72 1.87 -14.18
C VAL A 254 -2.24 1.83 -14.10
N LEU A 255 -2.83 0.83 -14.73
CA LEU A 255 -4.27 0.56 -14.71
C LEU A 255 -4.54 -0.55 -13.72
N GLY A 256 -5.53 -0.37 -12.87
CA GLY A 256 -6.01 -1.50 -12.10
C GLY A 256 -7.24 -1.15 -11.28
N ALA A 257 -7.60 -2.02 -10.36
CA ALA A 257 -7.28 -3.44 -10.40
C ALA A 257 -8.60 -4.15 -10.31
N THR A 258 -8.71 -5.21 -11.07
CA THR A 258 -9.69 -6.25 -10.77
C THR A 258 -9.35 -6.85 -9.40
N GLN A 259 -10.37 -7.35 -8.71
CA GLN A 259 -10.20 -8.11 -7.47
C GLN A 259 -10.88 -9.44 -7.65
N TYR A 260 -10.11 -10.52 -7.57
CA TYR A 260 -10.60 -11.89 -7.61
C TYR A 260 -10.12 -12.61 -6.36
N GLU A 261 -10.93 -13.52 -5.84
CA GLU A 261 -10.42 -14.51 -4.92
C GLU A 261 -9.38 -15.35 -5.66
N ALA A 262 -8.18 -15.50 -5.09
CA ALA A 262 -7.13 -16.31 -5.69
C ALA A 262 -7.48 -17.79 -5.49
N TYR A 263 -7.31 -18.63 -6.53
CA TYR A 263 -7.45 -20.07 -6.35
C TYR A 263 -6.37 -20.64 -5.42
N ASP A 264 -5.12 -20.18 -5.60
CA ASP A 264 -3.99 -20.44 -4.73
C ASP A 264 -2.91 -19.34 -4.86
N ASP A 265 -1.83 -19.44 -4.09
CA ASP A 265 -0.74 -18.46 -4.07
C ASP A 265 0.08 -18.41 -5.39
N THR A 266 -0.15 -19.35 -6.31
CA THR A 266 0.48 -19.45 -7.64
C THR A 266 -0.35 -18.83 -8.76
N ASP A 267 -1.60 -18.43 -8.49
CA ASP A 267 -2.53 -17.79 -9.45
C ASP A 267 -2.11 -16.34 -9.82
N ARG A 268 -0.93 -16.21 -10.42
CA ARG A 268 -0.24 -14.94 -10.68
C ARG A 268 -0.31 -14.48 -12.14
N LEU A 269 -1.15 -15.13 -12.94
CA LEU A 269 -1.37 -14.77 -14.34
C LEU A 269 -2.68 -14.00 -14.50
N PRO A 270 -2.69 -12.90 -15.25
CA PRO A 270 -3.91 -12.17 -15.51
C PRO A 270 -4.86 -12.95 -16.43
N LEU A 271 -6.16 -12.87 -16.17
CA LEU A 271 -7.20 -13.43 -17.01
C LEU A 271 -7.45 -12.52 -18.22
N ALA A 272 -7.66 -13.12 -19.39
CA ALA A 272 -7.91 -12.37 -20.63
C ALA A 272 -9.11 -11.40 -20.51
N GLY A 273 -10.16 -11.80 -19.80
CA GLY A 273 -11.32 -10.95 -19.52
C GLY A 273 -10.97 -9.73 -18.68
N GLY A 274 -10.23 -9.92 -17.57
CA GLY A 274 -9.80 -8.81 -16.71
C GLY A 274 -8.90 -7.80 -17.44
N VAL A 275 -7.99 -8.30 -18.30
CA VAL A 275 -7.18 -7.43 -19.17
C VAL A 275 -8.06 -6.62 -20.14
N ALA A 276 -9.01 -7.28 -20.81
CA ALA A 276 -9.90 -6.62 -21.75
C ALA A 276 -10.78 -5.55 -21.08
N ASP A 277 -11.34 -5.86 -19.91
CA ASP A 277 -12.14 -4.94 -19.10
C ASP A 277 -11.34 -3.70 -18.68
N LEU A 278 -10.13 -3.88 -18.14
CA LEU A 278 -9.28 -2.77 -17.71
C LEU A 278 -8.89 -1.86 -18.88
N LEU A 279 -8.59 -2.41 -20.06
CA LEU A 279 -8.28 -1.62 -21.25
C LEU A 279 -9.51 -0.89 -21.79
N ALA A 280 -10.68 -1.54 -21.77
CA ALA A 280 -11.93 -0.94 -22.21
C ALA A 280 -12.31 0.26 -21.32
N ASP A 281 -12.36 0.06 -20.00
CA ASP A 281 -12.70 1.11 -19.04
C ASP A 281 -11.70 2.28 -19.10
N ALA A 282 -10.39 1.98 -19.13
CA ALA A 282 -9.37 3.02 -19.25
C ALA A 282 -9.47 3.80 -20.58
N GLY A 283 -9.73 3.11 -21.68
CA GLY A 283 -9.87 3.69 -23.01
C GLY A 283 -11.20 4.41 -23.25
N GLU A 284 -12.20 4.21 -22.40
CA GLU A 284 -13.41 5.04 -22.34
C GLU A 284 -13.20 6.26 -21.45
N LEU A 285 -12.61 6.06 -20.27
CA LEU A 285 -12.38 7.11 -19.27
C LEU A 285 -11.38 8.17 -19.75
N MET A 286 -10.30 7.73 -20.41
CA MET A 286 -9.26 8.59 -20.98
C MET A 286 -8.92 8.08 -22.39
N PRO A 287 -9.66 8.51 -23.44
CA PRO A 287 -9.56 7.95 -24.79
C PRO A 287 -8.15 7.92 -25.38
N ASN A 288 -7.30 8.87 -25.01
CA ASN A 288 -5.92 8.96 -25.49
C ASN A 288 -5.02 7.82 -24.97
N LEU A 289 -5.42 7.07 -23.93
CA LEU A 289 -4.67 5.89 -23.49
C LEU A 289 -4.59 4.80 -24.57
N ARG A 290 -5.46 4.84 -25.58
CA ARG A 290 -5.43 3.95 -26.75
C ARG A 290 -4.15 4.10 -27.60
N THR A 291 -3.38 5.18 -27.42
CA THR A 291 -2.11 5.40 -28.12
C THR A 291 -0.88 4.95 -27.32
N TYR A 292 -1.08 4.48 -26.09
CA TYR A 292 0.00 3.96 -25.24
C TYR A 292 0.31 2.51 -25.62
N GLU A 293 1.54 2.08 -25.34
CA GLU A 293 1.96 0.69 -25.47
C GLU A 293 1.57 -0.09 -24.21
N LEU A 294 0.90 -1.24 -24.35
CA LEU A 294 0.78 -2.21 -23.25
C LEU A 294 2.13 -2.89 -23.07
N VAL A 295 2.83 -2.57 -21.97
CA VAL A 295 4.17 -3.11 -21.70
C VAL A 295 4.15 -4.26 -20.71
N GLU A 296 3.12 -4.34 -19.88
CA GLU A 296 3.00 -5.39 -18.88
C GLU A 296 1.54 -5.64 -18.54
N ALA A 297 1.18 -6.92 -18.44
CA ALA A 297 -0.01 -7.40 -17.75
C ALA A 297 0.47 -8.36 -16.65
N GLY A 298 0.08 -8.12 -15.40
CA GLY A 298 0.56 -8.92 -14.28
C GLY A 298 -0.51 -9.09 -13.22
N ALA A 299 -0.35 -10.13 -12.38
CA ALA A 299 -1.16 -10.32 -11.20
C ALA A 299 -0.27 -10.56 -9.98
N GLY A 300 -0.71 -10.06 -8.82
CA GLY A 300 -0.06 -10.26 -7.54
C GLY A 300 -1.05 -10.81 -6.53
N ILE A 301 -0.57 -11.66 -5.62
CA ILE A 301 -1.37 -12.17 -4.51
C ILE A 301 -1.07 -11.34 -3.27
N ARG A 302 -2.10 -10.66 -2.75
CA ARG A 302 -1.99 -9.76 -1.60
C ARG A 302 -2.17 -10.56 -0.31
N PRO A 303 -1.28 -10.43 0.68
CA PRO A 303 -1.47 -11.03 1.99
C PRO A 303 -2.49 -10.21 2.78
N SER A 304 -3.69 -10.74 2.96
CA SER A 304 -4.79 -10.08 3.69
C SER A 304 -5.04 -10.81 5.01
N SER A 305 -5.38 -10.07 6.06
CA SER A 305 -5.90 -10.62 7.32
C SER A 305 -7.41 -10.87 7.23
N PRO A 306 -8.01 -11.67 8.14
CA PRO A 306 -9.45 -11.97 8.12
C PRO A 306 -10.36 -10.74 8.24
N ASP A 307 -9.90 -9.72 8.98
CA ASP A 307 -10.63 -8.48 9.26
C ASP A 307 -10.19 -7.30 8.36
N GLY A 308 -9.25 -7.53 7.44
CA GLY A 308 -8.68 -6.50 6.57
C GLY A 308 -7.75 -5.49 7.27
N VAL A 309 -7.51 -5.63 8.58
CA VAL A 309 -6.60 -4.78 9.37
C VAL A 309 -5.23 -5.45 9.47
N PRO A 310 -4.09 -4.77 9.22
CA PRO A 310 -2.77 -5.41 9.30
C PRO A 310 -2.49 -6.05 10.67
N ILE A 311 -1.73 -7.14 10.66
CA ILE A 311 -1.25 -7.86 11.85
C ILE A 311 0.15 -7.33 12.17
N VAL A 312 0.26 -6.51 13.22
CA VAL A 312 1.53 -5.93 13.68
C VAL A 312 1.63 -6.05 15.20
N GLU A 313 2.23 -7.15 15.66
CA GLU A 313 2.22 -7.54 17.07
C GLU A 313 3.43 -8.40 17.43
N ARG A 314 3.71 -8.52 18.74
CA ARG A 314 4.69 -9.47 19.26
C ARG A 314 4.08 -10.87 19.31
N VAL A 315 4.81 -11.83 18.76
CA VAL A 315 4.49 -13.26 18.85
C VAL A 315 5.09 -13.86 20.13
N ASP A 316 6.34 -13.48 20.43
CA ASP A 316 7.04 -13.88 21.65
C ASP A 316 8.08 -12.81 22.07
N ALA A 317 8.99 -13.15 22.98
CA ALA A 317 10.02 -12.24 23.49
C ALA A 317 11.04 -11.77 22.44
N ARG A 318 11.17 -12.51 21.33
CA ARG A 318 12.14 -12.28 20.25
C ARG A 318 11.46 -11.93 18.93
N VAL A 319 10.27 -12.46 18.65
CA VAL A 319 9.61 -12.40 17.35
C VAL A 319 8.47 -11.39 17.35
N THR A 320 8.52 -10.47 16.38
CA THR A 320 7.43 -9.56 16.00
C THR A 320 6.99 -9.90 14.58
N VAL A 321 5.69 -9.87 14.30
CA VAL A 321 5.14 -10.07 12.95
C VAL A 321 4.61 -8.75 12.40
N ALA A 322 4.74 -8.53 11.10
CA ALA A 322 4.14 -7.43 10.36
C ALA A 322 3.62 -7.94 8.99
N ALA A 323 2.35 -8.34 8.93
CA ALA A 323 1.74 -8.94 7.74
C ALA A 323 0.25 -8.54 7.58
N GLY A 324 -0.44 -9.07 6.56
CA GLY A 324 -1.88 -8.92 6.41
C GLY A 324 -2.37 -7.57 5.87
N HIS A 325 -1.48 -6.75 5.30
CA HIS A 325 -1.83 -5.39 4.82
C HIS A 325 -2.75 -5.33 3.60
N GLY A 326 -3.08 -6.46 2.98
CA GLY A 326 -3.99 -6.57 1.85
C GLY A 326 -3.71 -5.58 0.73
N ARG A 327 -4.74 -4.81 0.33
CA ARG A 327 -4.66 -3.78 -0.71
C ARG A 327 -3.81 -2.56 -0.34
N ASN A 328 -3.58 -2.32 0.95
CA ASN A 328 -2.99 -1.07 1.46
C ASN A 328 -1.51 -1.20 1.85
N GLY A 329 -0.85 -2.32 1.55
CA GLY A 329 0.53 -2.58 2.00
C GLY A 329 1.57 -1.50 1.66
N ILE A 330 1.42 -0.79 0.54
CA ILE A 330 2.25 0.40 0.29
C ILE A 330 1.83 1.50 1.26
N ALA A 331 0.59 1.99 1.19
CA ALA A 331 0.09 3.10 2.01
C ALA A 331 0.39 2.93 3.51
N LEU A 332 0.33 1.71 4.05
CA LEU A 332 0.51 1.38 5.47
C LEU A 332 1.96 1.18 5.92
N ALA A 333 2.94 1.24 5.01
CA ALA A 333 4.33 0.96 5.35
C ALA A 333 4.91 1.91 6.42
N PRO A 334 4.70 3.25 6.37
CA PRO A 334 5.18 4.16 7.42
C PRO A 334 4.57 3.90 8.81
N TRP A 335 3.25 3.68 8.90
CA TRP A 335 2.61 3.34 10.18
C TRP A 335 3.14 2.02 10.74
N THR A 336 3.29 1.01 9.88
CA THR A 336 3.81 -0.31 10.27
C THR A 336 5.21 -0.20 10.85
N ALA A 337 6.08 0.58 10.20
CA ALA A 337 7.43 0.82 10.70
C ALA A 337 7.45 1.47 12.09
N GLN A 338 6.60 2.48 12.32
CA GLN A 338 6.48 3.09 13.64
C GLN A 338 5.97 2.10 14.68
N ARG A 339 4.91 1.33 14.38
CA ARG A 339 4.35 0.34 15.31
C ARG A 339 5.38 -0.74 15.67
N VAL A 340 6.17 -1.22 14.70
CA VAL A 340 7.26 -2.16 14.94
C VAL A 340 8.33 -1.55 15.86
N LEU A 341 8.73 -0.29 15.66
CA LEU A 341 9.69 0.37 16.57
C LEU A 341 9.17 0.47 18.00
N ASP A 342 7.88 0.78 18.16
CA ASP A 342 7.24 0.86 19.49
C ASP A 342 7.24 -0.52 20.15
N LEU A 343 6.95 -1.58 19.39
CA LEU A 343 7.03 -2.96 19.87
C LEU A 343 8.46 -3.34 20.24
N LEU A 344 9.47 -3.02 19.43
CA LEU A 344 10.88 -3.35 19.73
C LEU A 344 11.41 -2.65 21.00
N THR A 345 10.88 -1.48 21.33
CA THR A 345 11.33 -0.67 22.47
C THR A 345 10.54 -0.91 23.77
N ALA A 346 9.33 -1.47 23.69
CA ALA A 346 8.55 -1.85 24.85
C ALA A 346 9.26 -2.99 25.63
N SER A 347 9.40 -2.88 26.94
CA SER A 347 9.96 -3.98 27.75
C SER A 347 9.02 -5.20 27.71
N ALA A 348 9.55 -6.42 27.65
CA ALA A 348 8.75 -7.65 27.68
C ALA A 348 7.84 -7.76 28.93
N ASP A 349 8.19 -7.05 30.01
CA ASP A 349 7.42 -6.98 31.26
C ASP A 349 6.38 -5.84 31.31
N GLN A 350 6.28 -5.00 30.26
CA GLN A 350 5.21 -4.01 30.19
C GLN A 350 4.02 -4.61 29.43
N PRO A 351 2.86 -4.80 30.11
CA PRO A 351 1.65 -5.16 29.38
C PRO A 351 1.38 -4.06 28.35
N THR A 352 1.14 -4.47 27.10
CA THR A 352 0.61 -3.58 26.09
C THR A 352 -0.64 -2.92 26.68
N THR A 353 -0.63 -1.59 26.80
CA THR A 353 -1.78 -0.83 27.34
C THR A 353 -2.97 -0.81 26.40
N GLU A 354 -2.82 -1.37 25.20
CA GLU A 354 -3.95 -1.70 24.35
C GLU A 354 -4.65 -2.93 24.95
N PRO A 355 -5.98 -2.90 25.16
CA PRO A 355 -6.71 -4.09 25.56
C PRO A 355 -6.35 -5.22 24.61
N ASP A 356 -6.19 -6.42 25.18
CA ASP A 356 -6.01 -7.67 24.44
C ASP A 356 -6.95 -7.59 23.23
N PRO A 357 -6.43 -7.55 21.98
CA PRO A 357 -7.29 -7.32 20.84
C PRO A 357 -8.37 -8.38 20.92
N GLU A 358 -9.65 -7.96 20.91
CA GLU A 358 -10.75 -8.91 20.78
C GLU A 358 -10.34 -9.92 19.71
N PRO A 359 -10.49 -11.24 19.96
CA PRO A 359 -10.01 -12.25 19.04
C PRO A 359 -10.47 -11.86 17.65
N ARG A 360 -9.50 -11.65 16.74
CA ARG A 360 -9.76 -11.11 15.41
C ARG A 360 -10.96 -11.86 14.84
N SER A 361 -12.00 -11.10 14.50
CA SER A 361 -13.24 -11.68 14.01
C SER A 361 -12.92 -12.63 12.88
N THR A 362 -13.59 -13.79 12.85
CA THR A 362 -13.49 -14.78 11.78
C THR A 362 -14.60 -14.59 10.73
N PRO A 363 -14.55 -13.60 9.83
CA PRO A 363 -15.38 -13.67 8.65
C PRO A 363 -14.48 -13.67 7.42
N TRP A 364 -13.85 -14.80 7.18
CA TRP A 364 -13.55 -15.19 5.81
C TRP A 364 -14.80 -15.57 5.00
N ASN A 365 -15.99 -15.19 5.48
CA ASN A 365 -17.30 -15.57 4.95
C ASN A 365 -17.84 -14.51 4.00
#